data_AF-A0AAR2KBQ7-F1
#
_entry.id   AF-A0AAR2KBQ7-F1
#
_cell.length_a   1.000
_cell.length_b   1.000
_cell.length_c   1.000
_cell.angle_alpha   90.00
_cell.angle_beta   90.00
_cell.angle_gamma   90.00
#
_symmetry.space_group_name_H-M   'P 1'
#
loop_
_entity.id
_entity.type
_entity.pdbx_description
1 polymer ?
#
loop_
_entity_poly.entity_id
_entity_poly.type
_entity_poly.pdbx_seq_one_letter_code
_entity_poly.pdbx_strand_id
1 'polypeptide(L)'
;EIPALLKHENTHFEDFPETPEPVWILGKQFNALKEKDEILSDITSRMWFTYRKNFQPIGGTGPTSDTGWGCMLRCGQMILAEALIRRHLGRDWRWVRGQRQREEYISILNAFIDKKDSYYSIHQIAQMGVGEGKSIGQWYGPNTVAQVLKKLAVFDKWSRLAVHVAMDNTVVIEEIKRLCMPWLDFERGACAEPEGPLEINGCLEGACALAEEALWKPLVLLIPLRLGLSDINEAYIETLKQCFMMPQSLGVIGGKPNSAHYFIGFVGEELIYLDPHTTQPAVELCESGQIQDDSYHCQHPPCRMHICELDPSIAAGFFCQTEDDFDDWCAHIRKVSLHSVAVFFWLCR
;
A
#
# COMPACT_ATOMS: atom_id res chain seq x y z
N GLU A 1 -26.69 -11.51 -29.05
CA GLU A 1 -25.53 -10.87 -29.71
C GLU A 1 -24.80 -10.04 -28.67
N ILE A 2 -23.59 -10.46 -28.29
CA ILE A 2 -22.77 -9.77 -27.29
C ILE A 2 -21.84 -8.83 -28.06
N PRO A 3 -21.84 -7.51 -27.81
CA PRO A 3 -20.95 -6.60 -28.52
C PRO A 3 -19.50 -6.90 -28.12
N ALA A 4 -18.69 -7.21 -29.13
CA ALA A 4 -17.25 -7.28 -29.03
C ALA A 4 -16.70 -5.88 -28.73
N LEU A 5 -16.32 -5.63 -27.47
CA LEU A 5 -15.53 -4.47 -27.07
C LEU A 5 -14.50 -4.90 -26.02
N LEU A 6 -13.28 -5.13 -26.49
CA LEU A 6 -12.07 -4.47 -26.03
C LEU A 6 -10.98 -4.86 -27.03
N LYS A 7 -10.77 -3.96 -27.99
CA LYS A 7 -9.61 -4.01 -28.88
C LYS A 7 -8.36 -4.00 -28.02
N HIS A 8 -7.36 -4.79 -28.40
CA HIS A 8 -5.98 -4.59 -27.98
C HIS A 8 -5.62 -3.12 -28.23
N GLU A 9 -5.62 -2.30 -27.19
CA GLU A 9 -4.87 -1.05 -27.22
C GLU A 9 -3.40 -1.45 -27.32
N ASN A 10 -2.78 -1.11 -28.44
CA ASN A 10 -1.32 -1.04 -28.53
C ASN A 10 -0.90 0.01 -27.50
N THR A 11 -0.56 -0.41 -26.28
CA THR A 11 0.09 0.44 -25.29
C THR A 11 1.43 0.85 -25.87
N HIS A 12 1.47 2.05 -26.45
CA HIS A 12 2.70 2.67 -26.91
C HIS A 12 3.47 3.09 -25.66
N PHE A 13 4.41 2.26 -25.23
CA PHE A 13 5.27 2.60 -24.12
C PHE A 13 6.27 3.65 -24.61
N GLU A 14 6.13 4.88 -24.12
CA GLU A 14 7.15 5.89 -24.32
C GLU A 14 8.34 5.61 -23.39
N ASP A 15 9.54 5.83 -23.91
CA ASP A 15 10.73 5.82 -23.08
C ASP A 15 10.65 6.87 -21.96
N PHE A 16 11.41 6.65 -20.89
CA PHE A 16 11.49 7.60 -19.78
C PHE A 16 12.03 8.96 -20.28
N PRO A 17 11.42 10.10 -19.89
CA PRO A 17 11.77 11.40 -20.46
C PRO A 17 13.18 11.82 -20.09
N GLU A 18 13.94 12.33 -21.06
CA GLU A 18 15.22 13.00 -20.84
C GLU A 18 14.98 14.45 -20.45
N THR A 19 14.84 14.71 -19.15
CA THR A 19 14.49 16.03 -18.60
C THR A 19 15.41 16.43 -17.44
N PRO A 20 15.71 17.73 -17.23
CA PRO A 20 16.40 18.18 -16.02
C PRO A 20 15.52 18.11 -14.76
N GLU A 21 14.21 17.92 -14.91
CA GLU A 21 13.27 17.79 -13.79
C GLU A 21 13.61 16.56 -12.92
N PRO A 22 13.52 16.69 -11.58
CA PRO A 22 13.77 15.57 -10.69
C PRO A 22 12.66 14.52 -10.81
N VAL A 23 13.06 13.25 -10.74
CA VAL A 23 12.15 12.11 -10.70
C VAL A 23 12.00 11.69 -9.25
N TRP A 24 10.78 11.71 -8.74
CA TRP A 24 10.48 11.25 -7.39
C TRP A 24 9.76 9.92 -7.45
N ILE A 25 10.27 8.91 -6.75
CA ILE A 25 9.63 7.61 -6.59
C ILE A 25 9.62 7.25 -5.11
N LEU A 26 8.44 7.27 -4.49
CA LEU A 26 8.20 6.80 -3.13
C LEU A 26 9.25 7.28 -2.11
N GLY A 27 9.44 8.60 -2.02
CA GLY A 27 10.37 9.25 -1.09
C GLY A 27 11.83 9.35 -1.54
N LYS A 28 12.17 8.83 -2.73
CA LYS A 28 13.52 8.95 -3.31
C LYS A 28 13.52 9.86 -4.52
N GLN A 29 14.52 10.74 -4.57
CA GLN A 29 14.79 11.62 -5.70
C GLN A 29 15.86 11.01 -6.60
N PHE A 30 15.67 11.11 -7.92
CA PHE A 30 16.62 10.69 -8.95
C PHE A 30 16.76 11.78 -10.02
N ASN A 31 17.88 11.75 -10.73
CA ASN A 31 18.15 12.57 -11.90
C ASN A 31 17.89 11.77 -13.19
N ALA A 32 16.88 12.18 -13.97
CA ALA A 32 16.47 11.45 -15.18
C ALA A 32 17.60 11.29 -16.24
N LEU A 33 18.56 12.22 -16.27
CA LEU A 33 19.66 12.21 -17.25
C LEU A 33 20.84 11.32 -16.84
N LYS A 34 20.98 11.02 -15.53
CA LYS A 34 22.16 10.33 -14.98
C LYS A 34 21.85 8.98 -14.34
N GLU A 35 20.62 8.80 -13.85
CA GLU A 35 20.24 7.68 -12.98
C GLU A 35 19.10 6.85 -13.58
N LYS A 36 19.10 6.70 -14.92
CA LYS A 36 18.04 6.00 -15.67
C LYS A 36 17.92 4.53 -15.23
N ASP A 37 19.04 3.84 -15.04
CA ASP A 37 19.05 2.43 -14.65
C ASP A 37 18.55 2.26 -13.20
N GLU A 38 18.89 3.19 -12.30
CA GLU A 38 18.42 3.21 -10.92
C GLU A 38 16.92 3.49 -10.82
N ILE A 39 16.40 4.41 -11.64
CA ILE A 39 14.96 4.68 -11.79
C ILE A 39 14.23 3.40 -12.22
N LEU A 40 14.68 2.77 -13.32
CA LEU A 40 14.07 1.55 -13.84
C LEU A 40 14.17 0.40 -12.84
N SER A 41 15.31 0.26 -12.16
CA SER A 41 15.51 -0.73 -11.12
C SER A 41 14.55 -0.53 -9.94
N ASP A 42 14.34 0.70 -9.48
CA ASP A 42 13.43 0.97 -8.36
C ASP A 42 11.97 0.67 -8.70
N ILE A 43 11.53 1.08 -9.89
CA ILE A 43 10.17 0.82 -10.39
C ILE A 43 9.95 -0.68 -10.61
N THR A 44 10.86 -1.35 -11.32
CA THR A 44 10.75 -2.80 -11.60
C THR A 44 10.77 -3.62 -10.31
N SER A 45 11.45 -3.13 -9.25
CA SER A 45 11.49 -3.79 -7.95
C SER A 45 10.16 -3.77 -7.19
N ARG A 46 9.22 -2.88 -7.55
CA ARG A 46 7.91 -2.85 -6.90
C ARG A 46 7.11 -4.08 -7.31
N MET A 47 6.42 -4.68 -6.34
CA MET A 47 5.49 -5.78 -6.63
C MET A 47 4.32 -5.25 -7.45
N TRP A 48 4.13 -5.85 -8.63
CA TRP A 48 3.13 -5.49 -9.60
C TRP A 48 2.04 -6.56 -9.66
N PHE A 49 0.84 -6.19 -9.22
CA PHE A 49 -0.32 -7.08 -9.27
C PHE A 49 -1.25 -6.63 -10.38
N THR A 50 -1.54 -7.54 -11.30
CA THR A 50 -2.45 -7.30 -12.42
C THR A 50 -3.67 -8.20 -12.30
N TYR A 51 -4.62 -8.04 -13.22
CA TYR A 51 -5.66 -9.04 -13.43
C TYR A 51 -5.06 -10.43 -13.60
N ARG A 52 -5.71 -11.42 -13.00
CA ARG A 52 -5.36 -12.83 -13.08
C ARG A 52 -6.55 -13.65 -13.57
N LYS A 53 -6.25 -14.75 -14.24
CA LYS A 53 -7.25 -15.74 -14.70
C LYS A 53 -6.83 -17.15 -14.32
N ASN A 54 -7.81 -18.05 -14.27
CA ASN A 54 -7.64 -19.47 -13.95
C ASN A 54 -7.22 -19.72 -12.49
N PHE A 55 -7.49 -18.78 -11.58
CA PHE A 55 -7.40 -19.07 -10.15
C PHE A 55 -8.64 -19.84 -9.67
N GLN A 56 -8.57 -20.46 -8.48
CA GLN A 56 -9.69 -21.20 -7.90
C GLN A 56 -10.94 -20.30 -7.74
N PRO A 57 -12.17 -20.79 -7.99
CA PRO A 57 -13.38 -19.98 -7.86
C PRO A 57 -13.50 -19.28 -6.49
N ILE A 58 -13.71 -17.95 -6.49
CA ILE A 58 -13.92 -17.20 -5.25
C ILE A 58 -15.22 -17.68 -4.57
N GLY A 59 -15.15 -18.09 -3.30
CA GLY A 59 -16.31 -18.64 -2.60
C GLY A 59 -16.79 -20.00 -3.14
N GLY A 60 -15.99 -20.69 -3.96
CA GLY A 60 -16.31 -22.01 -4.52
C GLY A 60 -17.15 -21.99 -5.81
N THR A 61 -17.94 -20.94 -6.04
CA THR A 61 -18.80 -20.79 -7.23
C THR A 61 -18.69 -19.43 -7.93
N GLY A 62 -17.93 -18.49 -7.36
CA GLY A 62 -17.73 -17.15 -7.91
C GLY A 62 -16.72 -17.11 -9.06
N PRO A 63 -16.26 -15.90 -9.42
CA PRO A 63 -15.34 -15.70 -10.53
C PRO A 63 -14.02 -16.48 -10.39
N THR A 64 -13.46 -16.89 -11.54
CA THR A 64 -12.10 -17.47 -11.69
C THR A 64 -11.14 -16.52 -12.40
N SER A 65 -11.60 -15.28 -12.60
CA SER A 65 -10.82 -14.15 -13.12
C SER A 65 -11.34 -12.86 -12.51
N ASP A 66 -10.42 -11.93 -12.23
CA ASP A 66 -10.76 -10.58 -11.77
C ASP A 66 -10.72 -9.52 -12.89
N THR A 67 -10.50 -9.95 -14.14
CA THR A 67 -10.52 -9.08 -15.32
C THR A 67 -11.81 -8.26 -15.37
N GLY A 68 -11.63 -6.94 -15.49
CA GLY A 68 -12.73 -6.00 -15.66
C GLY A 68 -13.41 -5.56 -14.36
N TRP A 69 -13.01 -6.04 -13.18
CA TRP A 69 -13.60 -5.57 -11.92
C TRP A 69 -12.59 -5.43 -10.75
N GLY A 70 -11.47 -6.16 -10.79
CA GLY A 70 -10.50 -6.22 -9.71
C GLY A 70 -9.47 -5.09 -9.62
N CYS A 71 -9.46 -4.08 -10.51
CA CYS A 71 -8.31 -3.16 -10.64
C CYS A 71 -7.98 -2.40 -9.36
N MET A 72 -8.99 -1.90 -8.63
CA MET A 72 -8.75 -1.22 -7.34
C MET A 72 -8.27 -2.20 -6.26
N LEU A 73 -8.71 -3.45 -6.29
CA LEU A 73 -8.23 -4.49 -5.37
C LEU A 73 -6.74 -4.77 -5.64
N ARG A 74 -6.33 -4.84 -6.92
CA ARG A 74 -4.93 -4.97 -7.32
C ARG A 74 -4.08 -3.77 -6.92
N CYS A 75 -4.60 -2.55 -7.05
CA CYS A 75 -3.93 -1.35 -6.54
C CYS A 75 -3.75 -1.40 -5.02
N GLY A 76 -4.78 -1.85 -4.29
CA GLY A 76 -4.70 -2.12 -2.86
C GLY A 76 -3.63 -3.16 -2.49
N GLN A 77 -3.51 -4.24 -3.27
CA GLN A 77 -2.43 -5.22 -3.10
C GLN A 77 -1.05 -4.57 -3.31
N MET A 78 -0.87 -3.75 -4.35
CA MET A 78 0.42 -3.11 -4.64
C MET A 78 0.87 -2.16 -3.54
N ILE A 79 -0.02 -1.28 -3.04
CA ILE A 79 0.33 -0.34 -1.97
C ILE A 79 0.62 -1.04 -0.63
N LEU A 80 -0.11 -2.12 -0.31
CA LEU A 80 0.17 -2.89 0.90
C LEU A 80 1.44 -3.74 0.76
N ALA A 81 1.69 -4.31 -0.42
CA ALA A 81 2.93 -5.04 -0.68
C ALA A 81 4.15 -4.12 -0.57
N GLU A 82 4.07 -2.87 -1.03
CA GLU A 82 5.13 -1.88 -0.81
C GLU A 82 5.39 -1.68 0.70
N ALA A 83 4.36 -1.59 1.53
CA ALA A 83 4.54 -1.50 2.98
C ALA A 83 5.20 -2.76 3.58
N LEU A 84 4.83 -3.95 3.10
CA LEU A 84 5.43 -5.22 3.54
C LEU A 84 6.90 -5.35 3.08
N ILE A 85 7.22 -4.91 1.87
CA ILE A 85 8.61 -4.81 1.38
C ILE A 85 9.41 -3.89 2.31
N ARG A 86 8.89 -2.72 2.67
CA ARG A 86 9.59 -1.82 3.61
C ARG A 86 9.77 -2.46 4.98
N ARG A 87 8.73 -3.10 5.49
CA ARG A 87 8.72 -3.75 6.81
C ARG A 87 9.77 -4.85 6.94
N HIS A 88 9.95 -5.67 5.90
CA HIS A 88 10.75 -6.90 6.00
C HIS A 88 12.04 -6.87 5.19
N LEU A 89 12.13 -6.06 4.14
CA LEU A 89 13.32 -5.96 3.26
C LEU A 89 13.95 -4.57 3.26
N GLY A 90 13.20 -3.53 3.61
CA GLY A 90 13.61 -2.13 3.58
C GLY A 90 13.38 -1.44 2.23
N ARG A 91 13.29 -0.10 2.24
CA ARG A 91 13.05 0.74 1.04
C ARG A 91 14.14 0.61 -0.03
N ASP A 92 15.37 0.31 0.40
CA ASP A 92 16.55 0.18 -0.46
C ASP A 92 16.65 -1.17 -1.16
N TRP A 93 15.83 -2.16 -0.77
CA TRP A 93 15.80 -3.44 -1.46
C TRP A 93 15.43 -3.28 -2.94
N ARG A 94 16.07 -4.09 -3.79
CA ARG A 94 15.85 -4.16 -5.23
C ARG A 94 15.68 -5.60 -5.67
N TRP A 95 14.76 -5.84 -6.59
CA TRP A 95 14.57 -7.11 -7.27
C TRP A 95 15.56 -7.23 -8.42
N VAL A 96 16.11 -8.43 -8.60
CA VAL A 96 16.95 -8.76 -9.75
C VAL A 96 16.47 -10.06 -10.37
N ARG A 97 16.14 -9.99 -11.66
CA ARG A 97 15.61 -11.10 -12.43
C ARG A 97 16.55 -12.31 -12.40
N GLY A 98 15.98 -13.49 -12.18
CA GLY A 98 16.70 -14.76 -12.19
C GLY A 98 17.63 -14.98 -10.99
N GLN A 99 17.72 -14.04 -10.04
CA GLN A 99 18.43 -14.25 -8.80
C GLN A 99 17.55 -14.92 -7.75
N ARG A 100 18.18 -15.70 -6.86
CA ARG A 100 17.51 -16.29 -5.71
C ARG A 100 17.09 -15.18 -4.74
N GLN A 101 15.79 -15.09 -4.49
CA GLN A 101 15.24 -14.10 -3.57
C GLN A 101 15.37 -14.55 -2.11
N ARG A 102 15.32 -13.57 -1.19
CA ARG A 102 15.30 -13.82 0.26
C ARG A 102 14.01 -14.51 0.68
N GLU A 103 14.04 -15.24 1.80
CA GLU A 103 12.85 -15.96 2.28
C GLU A 103 11.70 -15.00 2.63
N GLU A 104 12.02 -13.83 3.18
CA GLU A 104 11.05 -12.79 3.48
C GLU A 104 10.35 -12.28 2.22
N TYR A 105 11.07 -12.13 1.10
CA TYR A 105 10.46 -11.77 -0.18
C TYR A 105 9.43 -12.82 -0.63
N ILE A 106 9.80 -14.09 -0.54
CA ILE A 106 8.93 -15.20 -0.93
C ILE A 106 7.68 -15.22 -0.03
N SER A 107 7.83 -15.00 1.27
CA SER A 107 6.71 -14.90 2.21
C SER A 107 5.80 -13.71 1.92
N ILE A 108 6.34 -12.55 1.55
CA ILE A 108 5.53 -11.39 1.12
C ILE A 108 4.74 -11.78 -0.13
N LEU A 109 5.40 -12.30 -1.17
CA LEU A 109 4.73 -12.64 -2.43
C LEU A 109 3.61 -13.66 -2.19
N ASN A 110 3.89 -14.68 -1.37
CA ASN A 110 2.91 -15.69 -0.95
C ASN A 110 1.68 -15.11 -0.28
N ALA A 111 1.78 -13.97 0.41
CA ALA A 111 0.63 -13.32 1.02
C ALA A 111 -0.37 -12.76 -0.02
N PHE A 112 0.04 -12.58 -1.29
CA PHE A 112 -0.78 -11.99 -2.35
C PHE A 112 -1.17 -12.94 -3.49
N ILE A 113 -0.62 -14.16 -3.53
CA ILE A 113 -0.99 -15.17 -4.54
C ILE A 113 -2.50 -15.39 -4.56
N ASP A 114 -3.08 -15.64 -5.74
CA ASP A 114 -4.52 -15.79 -5.97
C ASP A 114 -5.07 -17.14 -5.44
N LYS A 115 -4.86 -17.39 -4.16
CA LYS A 115 -5.36 -18.53 -3.40
C LYS A 115 -6.00 -18.06 -2.10
N LYS A 116 -7.03 -18.79 -1.67
CA LYS A 116 -7.81 -18.44 -0.46
C LYS A 116 -7.01 -18.50 0.85
N ASP A 117 -5.89 -19.19 0.90
CA ASP A 117 -5.02 -19.32 2.07
C ASP A 117 -4.00 -18.18 2.20
N SER A 118 -3.78 -17.41 1.13
CA SER A 118 -2.97 -16.19 1.15
C SER A 118 -3.73 -15.02 1.77
N TYR A 119 -3.11 -14.33 2.75
CA TYR A 119 -3.75 -13.28 3.58
C TYR A 119 -4.44 -12.17 2.79
N TYR A 120 -3.79 -11.69 1.73
CA TYR A 120 -4.18 -10.53 0.93
C TYR A 120 -4.48 -10.94 -0.52
N SER A 121 -4.89 -12.18 -0.75
CA SER A 121 -5.31 -12.63 -2.08
C SER A 121 -6.56 -11.91 -2.57
N ILE A 122 -6.77 -11.95 -3.89
CA ILE A 122 -8.02 -11.45 -4.49
C ILE A 122 -9.26 -12.10 -3.87
N HIS A 123 -9.15 -13.38 -3.44
CA HIS A 123 -10.20 -14.11 -2.73
C HIS A 123 -10.54 -13.46 -1.39
N GLN A 124 -9.52 -13.24 -0.56
CA GLN A 124 -9.70 -12.66 0.78
C GLN A 124 -10.19 -11.22 0.70
N ILE A 125 -9.66 -10.43 -0.22
CA ILE A 125 -10.08 -9.04 -0.42
C ILE A 125 -11.54 -8.97 -0.89
N ALA A 126 -11.90 -9.74 -1.92
CA ALA A 126 -13.27 -9.74 -2.43
C ALA A 126 -14.29 -10.27 -1.41
N GLN A 127 -13.93 -11.30 -0.65
CA GLN A 127 -14.79 -11.87 0.39
C GLN A 127 -14.95 -10.93 1.59
N MET A 128 -13.88 -10.27 2.02
CA MET A 128 -13.92 -9.30 3.12
C MET A 128 -14.75 -8.07 2.77
N GLY A 129 -14.72 -7.60 1.52
CA GLY A 129 -15.53 -6.46 1.11
C GLY A 129 -17.03 -6.73 1.02
N VAL A 130 -17.49 -7.99 1.09
CA VAL A 130 -18.91 -8.29 1.37
C VAL A 130 -19.34 -7.68 2.71
N GLY A 131 -18.46 -7.69 3.71
CA GLY A 131 -18.68 -7.02 5.00
C GLY A 131 -18.68 -5.48 4.90
N GLU A 132 -18.19 -4.90 3.80
CA GLU A 132 -18.26 -3.47 3.46
C GLU A 132 -19.45 -3.15 2.54
N GLY A 133 -20.38 -4.09 2.34
CA GLY A 133 -21.53 -3.92 1.46
C GLY A 133 -21.19 -3.98 -0.04
N LYS A 134 -20.07 -4.60 -0.41
CA LYS A 134 -19.69 -4.84 -1.81
C LYS A 134 -19.83 -6.30 -2.20
N SER A 135 -20.62 -6.57 -3.22
CA SER A 135 -20.70 -7.92 -3.80
C SER A 135 -19.38 -8.32 -4.47
N ILE A 136 -19.08 -9.62 -4.49
CA ILE A 136 -17.96 -10.15 -5.28
C ILE A 136 -18.20 -9.79 -6.76
N GLY A 137 -17.16 -9.30 -7.45
CA GLY A 137 -17.28 -8.81 -8.82
C GLY A 137 -17.59 -7.31 -8.93
N GLN A 138 -17.86 -6.62 -7.82
CA GLN A 138 -18.11 -5.17 -7.82
C GLN A 138 -16.80 -4.39 -7.68
N TRP A 139 -16.68 -3.28 -8.43
CA TRP A 139 -15.57 -2.34 -8.29
C TRP A 139 -15.59 -1.60 -6.94
N TYR A 140 -14.40 -1.36 -6.38
CA TYR A 140 -14.20 -0.67 -5.10
C TYR A 140 -13.63 0.72 -5.32
N GLY A 141 -14.00 1.68 -4.47
CA GLY A 141 -13.27 2.94 -4.35
C GLY A 141 -12.07 2.80 -3.40
N PRO A 142 -11.16 3.79 -3.36
CA PRO A 142 -9.96 3.76 -2.52
C PRO A 142 -10.25 3.54 -1.02
N ASN A 143 -11.28 4.20 -0.47
CA ASN A 143 -11.67 3.99 0.92
C ASN A 143 -12.08 2.54 1.22
N THR A 144 -12.91 1.94 0.36
CA THR A 144 -13.39 0.56 0.58
C THR A 144 -12.24 -0.44 0.61
N VAL A 145 -11.30 -0.35 -0.34
CA VAL A 145 -10.14 -1.27 -0.32
C VAL A 145 -9.26 -1.01 0.91
N ALA A 146 -9.06 0.25 1.34
CA ALA A 146 -8.31 0.57 2.55
C ALA A 146 -8.93 -0.06 3.81
N GLN A 147 -10.26 0.00 3.97
CA GLN A 147 -10.96 -0.66 5.10
C GLN A 147 -10.84 -2.18 5.06
N VAL A 148 -10.91 -2.77 3.86
CA VAL A 148 -10.71 -4.21 3.69
C VAL A 148 -9.29 -4.64 4.08
N LEU A 149 -8.26 -3.92 3.63
CA LEU A 149 -6.86 -4.21 3.98
C LEU A 149 -6.63 -4.06 5.48
N LYS A 150 -7.24 -3.06 6.12
CA LYS A 150 -7.22 -2.89 7.59
C LYS A 150 -7.75 -4.12 8.32
N LYS A 151 -8.87 -4.69 7.85
CA LYS A 151 -9.47 -5.91 8.44
C LYS A 151 -8.62 -7.15 8.19
N LEU A 152 -8.05 -7.30 7.00
CA LEU A 152 -7.22 -8.45 6.64
C LEU A 152 -5.88 -8.47 7.40
N ALA A 153 -5.27 -7.30 7.62
CA ALA A 153 -3.99 -7.18 8.32
C ALA A 153 -4.03 -7.73 9.76
N VAL A 154 -5.21 -7.82 10.39
CA VAL A 154 -5.40 -8.43 11.72
C VAL A 154 -4.97 -9.91 11.74
N PHE A 155 -5.11 -10.61 10.61
CA PHE A 155 -4.79 -12.04 10.52
C PHE A 155 -3.30 -12.31 10.24
N ASP A 156 -2.56 -11.30 9.73
CA ASP A 156 -1.13 -11.39 9.45
C ASP A 156 -0.31 -11.15 10.72
N LYS A 157 -0.15 -12.23 11.49
CA LYS A 157 0.64 -12.23 12.73
C LYS A 157 2.14 -12.11 12.49
N TRP A 158 2.62 -12.33 11.26
CA TRP A 158 4.04 -12.23 10.94
C TRP A 158 4.46 -10.77 10.79
N SER A 159 3.69 -9.99 10.03
CA SER A 159 4.00 -8.58 9.79
C SER A 159 3.60 -7.67 10.97
N ARG A 160 2.55 -8.05 11.72
CA ARG A 160 2.05 -7.32 12.90
C ARG A 160 1.77 -5.84 12.63
N LEU A 161 1.25 -5.52 11.43
CA LEU A 161 0.99 -4.14 11.02
C LEU A 161 -0.18 -3.52 11.81
N ALA A 162 -0.03 -2.26 12.17
CA ALA A 162 -1.14 -1.39 12.54
C ALA A 162 -1.62 -0.67 11.28
N VAL A 163 -2.84 -0.93 10.83
CA VAL A 163 -3.41 -0.23 9.67
C VAL A 163 -4.44 0.80 10.16
N HIS A 164 -4.14 2.07 9.94
CA HIS A 164 -5.05 3.18 10.25
C HIS A 164 -5.60 3.77 8.95
N VAL A 165 -6.91 3.95 8.89
CA VAL A 165 -7.59 4.64 7.77
C VAL A 165 -8.17 5.93 8.33
N ALA A 166 -7.54 7.05 8.01
CA ALA A 166 -7.93 8.36 8.51
C ALA A 166 -9.13 8.89 7.71
N MET A 167 -10.23 9.14 8.41
CA MET A 167 -11.47 9.63 7.81
C MET A 167 -11.60 11.14 7.99
N ASP A 168 -12.57 11.75 7.30
CA ASP A 168 -12.92 13.17 7.45
C ASP A 168 -11.74 14.14 7.26
N ASN A 169 -10.79 13.74 6.41
CA ASN A 169 -9.57 14.49 6.12
C ASN A 169 -8.83 14.91 7.41
N THR A 170 -8.86 14.08 8.46
CA THR A 170 -8.25 14.38 9.75
C THR A 170 -7.49 13.18 10.27
N VAL A 171 -6.23 13.41 10.65
CA VAL A 171 -5.36 12.40 11.26
C VAL A 171 -5.18 12.75 12.72
N VAL A 172 -5.71 11.91 13.62
CA VAL A 172 -5.64 12.11 15.07
C VAL A 172 -4.41 11.39 15.62
N ILE A 173 -3.44 12.16 16.11
CA ILE A 173 -2.14 11.65 16.55
C ILE A 173 -2.30 10.69 17.73
N GLU A 174 -3.10 11.04 18.73
CA GLU A 174 -3.34 10.19 19.91
C GLU A 174 -3.97 8.82 19.55
N GLU A 175 -4.86 8.77 18.56
CA GLU A 175 -5.46 7.51 18.10
C GLU A 175 -4.43 6.59 17.44
N ILE A 176 -3.54 7.16 16.61
CA ILE A 176 -2.46 6.41 15.98
C ILE A 176 -1.49 5.88 17.04
N LYS A 177 -1.06 6.74 17.98
CA LYS A 177 -0.15 6.31 19.05
C LYS A 177 -0.77 5.18 19.87
N ARG A 178 -2.07 5.24 20.22
CA ARG A 178 -2.77 4.14 20.92
C ARG A 178 -2.85 2.86 20.09
N LEU A 179 -3.13 2.97 18.79
CA LEU A 179 -3.20 1.81 17.88
C LEU A 179 -1.85 1.09 17.76
N CYS A 180 -0.76 1.85 17.65
CA CYS A 180 0.59 1.32 17.51
C CYS A 180 1.20 0.88 18.84
N MET A 181 0.75 1.44 19.96
CA MET A 181 1.25 1.19 21.32
C MET A 181 0.14 0.74 22.29
N PRO A 182 -0.45 -0.45 22.10
CA PRO A 182 -1.61 -0.88 22.89
C PRO A 182 -1.33 -1.12 24.38
N TRP A 183 -0.06 -1.19 24.84
CA TRP A 183 0.25 -1.30 26.28
C TRP A 183 0.06 0.01 27.05
N LEU A 184 0.01 1.18 26.39
CA LEU A 184 -0.26 2.46 27.07
C LEU A 184 -1.63 2.47 27.77
N ASP A 185 -2.58 1.67 27.29
CA ASP A 185 -3.88 1.52 27.94
C ASP A 185 -3.82 0.66 29.22
N PHE A 186 -2.85 -0.26 29.34
CA PHE A 186 -2.65 -1.08 30.54
C PHE A 186 -2.05 -0.28 31.70
N GLU A 187 -1.12 0.63 31.43
CA GLU A 187 -0.52 1.48 32.48
C GLU A 187 -1.54 2.50 33.05
N ARG A 188 -2.47 3.00 32.23
CA ARG A 188 -3.57 3.85 32.73
C ARG A 188 -4.60 3.10 33.59
N GLY A 189 -4.74 1.79 33.39
CA GLY A 189 -5.60 0.93 34.23
C GLY A 189 -4.97 0.55 35.57
N ALA A 190 -3.64 0.61 35.69
CA ALA A 190 -2.89 0.26 36.90
C ALA A 190 -2.87 1.37 37.97
N CYS A 191 -3.52 2.50 37.73
CA CYS A 191 -3.72 3.57 38.72
C CYS A 191 -4.90 3.31 39.67
N ALA A 192 -5.60 2.19 39.53
CA ALA A 192 -6.55 1.74 40.55
C ALA A 192 -5.75 1.06 41.68
N GLU A 193 -5.72 1.69 42.86
CA GLU A 193 -5.10 1.09 44.04
C GLU A 193 -5.63 -0.33 44.26
N PRO A 194 -4.76 -1.34 44.47
CA PRO A 194 -5.22 -2.64 44.89
C PRO A 194 -5.59 -2.55 46.38
N GLU A 195 -6.90 -2.58 46.67
CA GLU A 195 -7.38 -2.88 48.01
C GLU A 195 -6.98 -4.33 48.38
N GLY A 196 -6.04 -4.45 49.32
CA GLY A 196 -5.88 -5.65 50.15
C GLY A 196 -4.58 -6.44 49.95
N PRO A 197 -3.90 -6.85 51.05
CA PRO A 197 -2.70 -7.65 50.96
C PRO A 197 -3.06 -9.11 50.66
N LEU A 198 -2.71 -9.58 49.47
CA LEU A 198 -2.62 -11.02 49.17
C LEU A 198 -1.15 -11.42 49.27
N GLU A 199 -0.84 -12.17 50.34
CA GLU A 199 0.44 -12.84 50.52
C GLU A 199 0.69 -13.81 49.35
N ILE A 200 1.75 -13.58 48.58
CA ILE A 200 2.27 -14.56 47.62
C ILE A 200 3.71 -14.88 48.00
N ASN A 201 3.88 -16.02 48.68
CA ASN A 201 5.14 -16.73 48.78
C ASN A 201 5.41 -17.43 47.45
N GLY A 202 6.43 -17.00 46.70
CA GLY A 202 6.87 -17.68 45.50
C GLY A 202 7.83 -16.83 44.68
N CYS A 203 9.11 -16.89 45.05
CA CYS A 203 10.20 -16.36 44.23
C CYS A 203 10.17 -17.05 42.85
N LEU A 204 9.98 -16.29 41.78
CA LEU A 204 10.36 -16.69 40.44
C LEU A 204 11.22 -15.59 39.82
N GLU A 205 12.50 -15.62 40.17
CA GLU A 205 13.56 -15.15 39.29
C GLU A 205 13.36 -15.81 37.92
N GLY A 206 12.84 -15.06 36.95
CA GLY A 206 12.55 -15.62 35.63
C GLY A 206 11.84 -14.69 34.64
N ALA A 207 11.86 -13.37 34.84
CA ALA A 207 11.22 -12.41 33.92
C ALA A 207 12.23 -11.55 33.13
N CYS A 208 13.48 -12.02 32.99
CA CYS A 208 14.39 -11.51 31.96
C CYS A 208 14.42 -12.50 30.81
N ALA A 209 14.14 -12.02 29.59
CA ALA A 209 14.20 -12.73 28.29
C ALA A 209 12.89 -13.24 27.67
N LEU A 210 11.79 -12.49 27.80
CA LEU A 210 10.87 -12.37 26.67
C LEU A 210 11.32 -11.12 25.91
N ALA A 211 11.68 -11.31 24.64
CA ALA A 211 12.25 -10.29 23.76
C ALA A 211 11.55 -8.94 23.92
N GLU A 212 12.32 -7.86 23.86
CA GLU A 212 11.82 -6.49 23.63
C GLU A 212 10.90 -6.52 22.41
N GLU A 213 9.61 -6.81 22.60
CA GLU A 213 8.62 -6.63 21.57
C GLU A 213 8.62 -5.13 21.29
N ALA A 214 8.97 -4.75 20.07
CA ALA A 214 9.09 -3.36 19.67
C ALA A 214 7.90 -2.57 20.24
N LEU A 215 8.22 -1.51 20.99
CA LEU A 215 7.27 -0.55 21.53
C LEU A 215 6.52 0.22 20.42
N TRP A 216 6.47 -0.28 19.19
CA TRP A 216 5.67 0.31 18.13
C TRP A 216 5.30 -0.78 17.13
N LYS A 217 4.00 -0.95 16.87
CA LYS A 217 3.55 -1.72 15.71
C LYS A 217 3.74 -0.88 14.45
N PRO A 218 4.50 -1.37 13.44
CA PRO A 218 4.70 -0.64 12.20
C PRO A 218 3.39 -0.22 11.56
N LEU A 219 3.28 1.08 11.27
CA LEU A 219 2.05 1.74 10.86
C LEU A 219 1.96 1.78 9.34
N VAL A 220 0.82 1.35 8.82
CA VAL A 220 0.32 1.70 7.48
C VAL A 220 -0.80 2.70 7.66
N LEU A 221 -0.55 3.96 7.31
CA LEU A 221 -1.52 5.04 7.35
C LEU A 221 -2.09 5.24 5.94
N LEU A 222 -3.40 5.06 5.78
CA LEU A 222 -4.11 5.32 4.54
C LEU A 222 -5.07 6.49 4.75
N ILE A 223 -5.06 7.46 3.83
CA ILE A 223 -5.87 8.67 3.92
C ILE A 223 -6.69 8.77 2.63
N PRO A 224 -7.94 8.26 2.63
CA PRO A 224 -8.87 8.47 1.52
C PRO A 224 -9.23 9.95 1.39
N LEU A 225 -9.17 10.48 0.17
CA LEU A 225 -9.37 11.90 -0.12
C LEU A 225 -10.27 12.08 -1.34
N ARG A 226 -10.95 13.24 -1.38
CA ARG A 226 -11.66 13.73 -2.56
C ARG A 226 -11.14 15.12 -2.93
N LEU A 227 -10.31 15.20 -3.97
CA LEU A 227 -9.55 16.42 -4.33
C LEU A 227 -10.27 17.36 -5.31
N GLY A 228 -11.55 17.11 -5.56
CA GLY A 228 -12.36 17.86 -6.51
C GLY A 228 -13.68 17.17 -6.84
N LEU A 229 -14.49 17.80 -7.68
CA LEU A 229 -15.80 17.27 -8.07
C LEU A 229 -15.70 16.30 -9.24
N SER A 230 -15.03 16.69 -10.32
CA SER A 230 -14.82 15.86 -11.51
C SER A 230 -13.33 15.66 -11.77
N ASP A 231 -12.58 16.75 -11.66
CA ASP A 231 -11.14 16.82 -11.85
C ASP A 231 -10.48 17.29 -10.55
N ILE A 232 -9.18 17.01 -10.41
CA ILE A 232 -8.38 17.53 -9.29
C ILE A 232 -8.33 19.06 -9.34
N ASN A 233 -8.51 19.71 -8.18
CA ASN A 233 -8.28 21.14 -8.07
C ASN A 233 -6.76 21.42 -8.07
N GLU A 234 -6.30 22.29 -8.95
CA GLU A 234 -4.88 22.65 -9.12
C GLU A 234 -4.19 23.08 -7.82
N ALA A 235 -4.95 23.67 -6.87
CA ALA A 235 -4.44 24.07 -5.56
C ALA A 235 -3.85 22.88 -4.75
N TYR A 236 -4.21 21.66 -5.09
CA TYR A 236 -3.75 20.44 -4.44
C TYR A 236 -2.57 19.77 -5.13
N ILE A 237 -2.20 20.17 -6.35
CA ILE A 237 -1.17 19.47 -7.14
C ILE A 237 0.18 19.51 -6.43
N GLU A 238 0.58 20.67 -5.91
CA GLU A 238 1.87 20.78 -5.22
C GLU A 238 1.88 19.96 -3.94
N THR A 239 0.80 20.00 -3.15
CA THR A 239 0.66 19.18 -1.95
C THR A 239 0.72 17.68 -2.31
N LEU A 240 0.16 17.26 -3.47
CA LEU A 240 0.20 15.87 -3.95
C LEU A 240 1.65 15.44 -4.23
N LYS A 241 2.41 16.29 -4.92
CA LYS A 241 3.84 16.06 -5.19
C LYS A 241 4.61 15.90 -3.88
N GLN A 242 4.37 16.76 -2.88
CA GLN A 242 5.00 16.65 -1.56
C GLN A 242 4.72 15.29 -0.87
N CYS A 243 3.53 14.69 -1.05
CA CYS A 243 3.24 13.36 -0.53
C CYS A 243 4.15 12.27 -1.11
N PHE A 244 4.58 12.38 -2.37
CA PHE A 244 5.53 11.45 -2.99
C PHE A 244 6.98 11.67 -2.55
N MET A 245 7.30 12.85 -2.00
CA MET A 245 8.66 13.24 -1.62
C MET A 245 9.04 12.77 -0.20
N MET A 246 8.06 12.43 0.63
CA MET A 246 8.31 11.97 2.00
C MET A 246 8.96 10.58 2.03
N PRO A 247 9.96 10.31 2.89
CA PRO A 247 10.53 8.97 3.07
C PRO A 247 9.48 7.89 3.38
N GLN A 248 8.43 8.27 4.12
CA GLN A 248 7.33 7.40 4.51
C GLN A 248 6.35 7.11 3.36
N SER A 249 6.44 7.81 2.23
CA SER A 249 5.46 7.72 1.13
C SER A 249 5.31 6.30 0.59
N LEU A 250 4.11 5.72 0.70
CA LEU A 250 3.71 4.53 -0.02
C LEU A 250 3.04 4.88 -1.37
N GLY A 251 3.04 6.14 -1.77
CA GLY A 251 2.35 6.59 -2.98
C GLY A 251 0.84 6.70 -2.80
N VAL A 252 0.10 6.59 -3.91
CA VAL A 252 -1.33 6.88 -3.98
C VAL A 252 -2.04 5.83 -4.82
N ILE A 253 -3.20 5.35 -4.37
CA ILE A 253 -4.12 4.56 -5.19
C ILE A 253 -5.32 5.42 -5.57
N GLY A 254 -5.79 5.30 -6.81
CA GLY A 254 -6.89 6.12 -7.30
C GLY A 254 -7.34 5.72 -8.69
N GLY A 255 -8.26 6.50 -9.24
CA GLY A 255 -8.76 6.32 -10.61
C GLY A 255 -10.26 6.09 -10.70
N LYS A 256 -10.76 6.15 -11.93
CA LYS A 256 -12.18 6.00 -12.26
C LYS A 256 -12.61 4.54 -12.08
N PRO A 257 -13.92 4.25 -11.98
CA PRO A 257 -14.43 2.90 -12.08
C PRO A 257 -13.78 2.14 -13.24
N ASN A 258 -13.22 0.97 -12.94
CA ASN A 258 -12.55 0.08 -13.89
C ASN A 258 -11.26 0.63 -14.54
N SER A 259 -10.74 1.76 -14.07
CA SER A 259 -9.48 2.39 -14.51
C SER A 259 -8.67 2.86 -13.30
N ALA A 260 -8.32 1.93 -12.41
CA ALA A 260 -7.59 2.22 -11.18
C ALA A 260 -6.09 2.01 -11.37
N HIS A 261 -5.27 2.89 -10.80
CA HIS A 261 -3.81 2.84 -10.90
C HIS A 261 -3.16 3.01 -9.52
N TYR A 262 -1.94 2.49 -9.39
CA TYR A 262 -1.09 2.73 -8.24
C TYR A 262 0.03 3.71 -8.62
N PHE A 263 -0.13 4.96 -8.21
CA PHE A 263 0.82 6.04 -8.42
C PHE A 263 1.96 5.92 -7.41
N ILE A 264 3.19 5.86 -7.92
CA ILE A 264 4.40 5.64 -7.12
C ILE A 264 5.32 6.86 -7.10
N GLY A 265 5.03 7.88 -7.90
CA GLY A 265 5.94 8.99 -8.08
C GLY A 265 5.46 10.01 -9.10
N PHE A 266 6.34 10.96 -9.43
CA PHE A 266 6.10 11.95 -10.47
C PHE A 266 7.42 12.43 -11.10
N VAL A 267 7.30 13.05 -12.27
CA VAL A 267 8.35 13.82 -12.95
C VAL A 267 7.69 15.01 -13.66
N GLY A 268 8.14 16.23 -13.39
CA GLY A 268 7.46 17.43 -13.89
C GLY A 268 5.98 17.47 -13.49
N GLU A 269 5.09 17.48 -14.49
CA GLU A 269 3.62 17.46 -14.32
C GLU A 269 2.99 16.09 -14.60
N GLU A 270 3.78 15.03 -14.66
CA GLU A 270 3.30 13.67 -14.90
C GLU A 270 3.45 12.79 -13.67
N LEU A 271 2.40 12.03 -13.35
CA LEU A 271 2.46 10.95 -12.36
C LEU A 271 3.03 9.68 -13.00
N ILE A 272 3.85 8.97 -12.24
CA ILE A 272 4.39 7.67 -12.58
C ILE A 272 3.57 6.60 -11.85
N TYR A 273 3.10 5.58 -12.57
CA TYR A 273 2.22 4.56 -11.98
C TYR A 273 2.43 3.15 -12.49
N LEU A 274 1.94 2.18 -11.70
CA LEU A 274 1.82 0.78 -12.07
C LEU A 274 0.36 0.48 -12.44
N ASP A 275 0.20 -0.19 -13.58
CA ASP A 275 -1.10 -0.43 -14.20
C ASP A 275 -1.54 -1.90 -14.04
N PRO A 276 -2.69 -2.19 -13.38
CA PRO A 276 -3.15 -3.57 -13.19
C PRO A 276 -3.90 -4.17 -14.40
N HIS A 277 -4.16 -3.42 -15.47
CA HIS A 277 -5.10 -3.79 -16.54
C HIS A 277 -4.56 -4.79 -17.59
N THR A 278 -3.64 -5.66 -17.19
CA THR A 278 -3.17 -6.79 -18.02
C THR A 278 -3.61 -8.11 -17.39
N THR A 279 -4.26 -8.99 -18.16
CA THR A 279 -4.71 -10.28 -17.63
C THR A 279 -3.65 -11.37 -17.82
N GLN A 280 -3.05 -11.79 -16.72
CA GLN A 280 -2.04 -12.84 -16.67
C GLN A 280 -2.61 -14.16 -16.11
N PRO A 281 -2.07 -15.34 -16.44
CA PRO A 281 -2.45 -16.59 -15.77
C PRO A 281 -2.12 -16.52 -14.26
N ALA A 282 -2.93 -17.13 -13.40
CA ALA A 282 -2.57 -17.32 -11.99
C ALA A 282 -1.30 -18.17 -11.86
N VAL A 283 -0.42 -17.81 -10.94
CA VAL A 283 0.85 -18.54 -10.71
C VAL A 283 0.60 -19.67 -9.72
N GLU A 284 0.99 -20.88 -10.10
CA GLU A 284 1.01 -22.03 -9.20
C GLU A 284 2.38 -22.12 -8.49
N LEU A 285 2.35 -22.55 -7.23
CA LEU A 285 3.58 -22.79 -6.47
C LEU A 285 4.21 -24.08 -6.99
N CYS A 286 5.47 -24.02 -7.44
CA CYS A 286 6.20 -25.24 -7.79
C CYS A 286 6.49 -26.08 -6.53
N GLU A 287 6.53 -27.41 -6.68
CA GLU A 287 6.85 -28.36 -5.59
C GLU A 287 8.23 -28.10 -4.95
N SER A 288 9.12 -27.40 -5.64
CA SER A 288 10.43 -26.96 -5.15
C SER A 288 10.39 -25.75 -4.19
N GLY A 289 9.22 -25.16 -3.95
CA GLY A 289 9.06 -23.94 -3.16
C GLY A 289 9.53 -22.66 -3.86
N GLN A 290 9.96 -22.75 -5.13
CA GLN A 290 10.31 -21.60 -5.95
C GLN A 290 9.07 -21.06 -6.68
N ILE A 291 8.83 -19.76 -6.60
CA ILE A 291 7.74 -19.07 -7.29
C ILE A 291 8.33 -18.39 -8.51
N GLN A 292 7.72 -18.58 -9.69
CA GLN A 292 8.04 -17.76 -10.85
C GLN A 292 7.49 -16.35 -10.63
N ASP A 293 8.38 -15.43 -10.27
CA ASP A 293 8.05 -14.09 -9.82
C ASP A 293 8.10 -13.02 -10.93
N ASP A 294 8.61 -13.35 -12.12
CA ASP A 294 8.73 -12.44 -13.27
C ASP A 294 7.43 -11.67 -13.58
N SER A 295 6.28 -12.34 -13.45
CA SER A 295 4.95 -11.76 -13.72
C SER A 295 4.46 -10.76 -12.66
N TYR A 296 5.16 -10.67 -11.53
CA TYR A 296 4.90 -9.75 -10.42
C TYR A 296 5.87 -8.57 -10.41
N HIS A 297 6.66 -8.38 -11.48
CA HIS A 297 7.56 -7.26 -11.64
C HIS A 297 7.35 -6.63 -13.01
N CYS A 298 6.99 -5.34 -13.04
CA CYS A 298 6.71 -4.61 -14.26
C CYS A 298 8.00 -4.33 -15.04
N GLN A 299 8.22 -5.05 -16.14
CA GLN A 299 9.44 -4.97 -16.95
C GLN A 299 9.31 -4.08 -18.20
N HIS A 300 8.13 -3.50 -18.45
CA HIS A 300 7.95 -2.50 -19.52
C HIS A 300 8.28 -1.09 -19.00
N PRO A 301 8.49 -0.11 -19.90
CA PRO A 301 8.69 1.28 -19.50
C PRO A 301 7.54 1.76 -18.58
N PRO A 302 7.85 2.60 -17.59
CA PRO A 302 6.86 3.03 -16.61
C PRO A 302 5.77 3.87 -17.25
N CYS A 303 4.52 3.61 -16.84
CA CYS A 303 3.39 4.38 -17.32
C CYS A 303 3.41 5.79 -16.70
N ARG A 304 3.07 6.78 -17.52
CA ARG A 304 2.99 8.20 -17.14
C ARG A 304 1.64 8.77 -17.57
N MET A 305 1.10 9.70 -16.79
CA MET A 305 -0.08 10.49 -17.16
C MET A 305 -0.02 11.88 -16.54
N HIS A 306 -0.61 12.88 -17.19
CA HIS A 306 -0.64 14.23 -16.67
C HIS A 306 -1.42 14.30 -15.34
N ILE A 307 -0.93 15.05 -14.35
CA ILE A 307 -1.55 15.11 -13.01
C ILE A 307 -3.01 15.56 -13.08
N CYS A 308 -3.35 16.49 -13.98
CA CYS A 308 -4.73 16.96 -14.16
C CYS A 308 -5.72 15.88 -14.64
N GLU A 309 -5.24 14.76 -15.17
CA GLU A 309 -6.09 13.64 -15.60
C GLU A 309 -6.43 12.67 -14.44
N LEU A 310 -5.82 12.86 -13.27
CA LEU A 310 -6.07 12.06 -12.08
C LEU A 310 -7.52 12.23 -11.60
N ASP A 311 -8.22 11.10 -11.39
CA ASP A 311 -9.53 11.14 -10.74
C ASP A 311 -9.41 11.69 -9.30
N PRO A 312 -10.28 12.61 -8.88
CA PRO A 312 -10.16 13.22 -7.56
C PRO A 312 -10.41 12.26 -6.39
N SER A 313 -10.93 11.05 -6.61
CA SER A 313 -11.05 9.99 -5.59
C SER A 313 -9.76 9.20 -5.46
N ILE A 314 -9.03 9.42 -4.37
CA ILE A 314 -7.75 8.75 -4.11
C ILE A 314 -7.66 8.23 -2.68
N ALA A 315 -6.63 7.44 -2.39
CA ALA A 315 -6.12 7.25 -1.03
C ALA A 315 -4.59 7.35 -1.05
N ALA A 316 -4.05 8.29 -0.27
CA ALA A 316 -2.62 8.43 -0.05
C ALA A 316 -2.16 7.47 1.06
N GLY A 317 -1.00 6.83 0.88
CA GLY A 317 -0.45 5.90 1.85
C GLY A 317 0.89 6.35 2.41
N PHE A 318 1.11 6.06 3.70
CA PHE A 318 2.38 6.29 4.40
C PHE A 318 2.73 5.11 5.29
N PHE A 319 4.02 4.80 5.39
CA PHE A 319 4.56 3.74 6.23
C PHE A 319 5.54 4.30 7.26
N CYS A 320 5.26 4.05 8.54
CA CYS A 320 6.11 4.45 9.66
C CYS A 320 6.52 3.19 10.43
N GLN A 321 7.78 2.77 10.26
CA GLN A 321 8.30 1.54 10.87
C GLN A 321 8.42 1.69 12.39
N THR A 322 8.70 2.91 12.85
CA THR A 322 8.92 3.29 14.25
C THR A 322 8.06 4.51 14.64
N GLU A 323 8.00 4.81 15.93
CA GLU A 323 7.38 6.06 16.42
C GLU A 323 8.11 7.29 15.88
N ASP A 324 9.45 7.26 15.81
CA ASP A 324 10.26 8.35 15.26
C ASP A 324 9.92 8.63 13.79
N ASP A 325 9.68 7.60 12.98
CA ASP A 325 9.25 7.77 11.59
C ASP A 325 7.89 8.49 11.50
N PHE A 326 6.99 8.21 12.45
CA PHE A 326 5.68 8.84 12.52
C PHE A 326 5.74 10.29 13.03
N ASP A 327 6.60 10.57 14.00
CA ASP A 327 6.83 11.92 14.50
C ASP A 327 7.52 12.79 13.43
N ASP A 328 8.46 12.23 12.65
CA ASP A 328 9.05 12.87 11.47
C ASP A 328 8.00 13.14 10.38
N TRP A 329 7.14 12.17 10.07
CA TRP A 329 6.03 12.37 9.15
C TRP A 329 5.10 13.51 9.62
N CYS A 330 4.78 13.55 10.91
CA CYS A 330 3.98 14.64 11.50
C CYS A 330 4.67 16.00 11.33
N ALA A 331 5.98 16.08 11.51
CA ALA A 331 6.75 17.31 11.31
C ALA A 331 6.71 17.77 9.84
N HIS A 332 6.86 16.85 8.88
CA HIS A 332 6.74 17.12 7.46
C HIS A 332 5.35 17.68 7.10
N ILE A 333 4.28 17.03 7.56
CA ILE A 333 2.91 17.50 7.28
C ILE A 333 2.65 18.89 7.87
N ARG A 334 3.14 19.19 9.08
CA ARG A 334 3.03 20.55 9.65
C ARG A 334 3.76 21.57 8.79
N LYS A 335 4.95 21.22 8.28
CA LYS A 335 5.73 22.11 7.39
C LYS A 335 4.99 22.38 6.07
N VAL A 336 4.44 21.34 5.44
CA VAL A 336 3.62 21.47 4.22
C VAL A 336 2.39 22.34 4.49
N SER A 337 1.70 22.12 5.61
CA SER A 337 0.50 22.88 5.98
C SER A 337 0.74 24.38 6.17
N LEU A 338 1.98 24.79 6.50
CA LEU A 338 2.36 26.19 6.66
C LEU A 338 2.69 26.90 5.33
N HIS A 339 3.06 26.14 4.29
CA HIS A 339 3.55 26.69 3.02
C HIS A 339 2.61 26.43 1.83
N SER A 340 1.70 25.46 1.95
CA SER A 340 0.72 25.13 0.92
C SER A 340 -0.50 26.04 0.98
N VAL A 341 -1.00 26.44 -0.19
CA VAL A 341 -2.26 27.18 -0.34
C VAL A 341 -3.47 26.32 0.04
N ALA A 342 -3.37 25.00 -0.13
CA ALA A 342 -4.40 24.03 0.27
C ALA A 342 -3.77 22.77 0.88
N VAL A 343 -4.30 22.33 2.02
CA VAL A 343 -3.87 21.14 2.75
C VAL A 343 -4.88 20.01 2.54
N PHE A 344 -4.40 18.79 2.30
CA PHE A 344 -5.27 17.63 2.07
C PHE A 344 -6.05 17.19 3.30
N PHE A 345 -5.40 17.24 4.46
CA PHE A 345 -5.92 16.75 5.72
C PHE A 345 -5.24 17.47 6.87
N TRP A 346 -5.88 17.48 8.02
CA TRP A 346 -5.39 18.17 9.22
C TRP A 346 -4.81 17.17 10.21
N LEU A 347 -3.71 17.55 10.86
CA LEU A 347 -3.23 16.86 12.05
C LEU A 347 -3.94 17.40 13.28
N CYS A 348 -4.71 16.54 13.95
CA CYS A 348 -5.27 16.83 15.26
C CYS A 348 -4.40 16.16 16.33
N ARG A 349 -4.23 16.83 17.47
CA ARG A 349 -3.59 16.20 18.63
C ARG A 349 -4.56 15.20 19.23
#